data_AF-A0A7R9Z476-F1
#
_entry.id   AF-A0A7R9Z476-F1
#
_cell.length_a   1.000
_cell.length_b   1.000
_cell.length_c   1.000
_cell.angle_alpha   90.00
_cell.angle_beta   90.00
_cell.angle_gamma   90.00
#
_symmetry.space_group_name_H-M   'P 1'
#
loop_
_entity.id
_entity.type
_entity.pdbx_description
1 polymer ?
#
loop_
_entity_poly.entity_id
_entity_poly.type
_entity_poly.pdbx_seq_one_letter_code
_entity_poly.pdbx_strand_id
1 'polypeptide(L)'
;EWDLDKIRTKNIADNVVELMTAKILKLAPEVRDALMLAASLGAHCDEEILRIINRAPEQRANILAALDVAEAEGLMVKSKSAYRFSHDQIQRAAYLLVPGPEREAYHLAIGRRLWRNATPEELETYLFAVIDQMHRGAHLISNHNEKVNFAQLCLLAGQKAAAKCAFLPALFYFKHGIGLTVSDDWESHRELCLDL
;
A
#
# COMPACT_ATOMS: atom_id res chain seq x y z
N GLU A 1 3.86 29.91 -23.37
CA GLU A 1 5.00 29.24 -24.04
C GLU A 1 4.87 27.74 -23.85
N TRP A 2 4.94 26.96 -24.94
CA TRP A 2 4.93 25.50 -24.91
C TRP A 2 6.37 25.03 -24.63
N ASP A 3 6.56 24.37 -23.49
CA ASP A 3 7.86 23.89 -23.03
C ASP A 3 8.17 22.53 -23.71
N LEU A 4 8.82 22.59 -24.88
CA LEU A 4 9.13 21.44 -25.73
C LEU A 4 10.00 20.37 -25.01
N ASP A 5 10.79 20.79 -24.02
CA ASP A 5 11.62 19.89 -23.21
C ASP A 5 10.77 19.08 -22.23
N LYS A 6 9.71 19.66 -21.66
CA LYS A 6 8.73 18.91 -20.83
C LYS A 6 7.96 17.87 -21.65
N ILE A 7 7.64 18.18 -22.91
CA ILE A 7 6.92 17.25 -23.81
C ILE A 7 7.82 16.09 -24.23
N ARG A 8 9.09 16.37 -24.58
CA ARG A 8 10.07 15.33 -24.91
C ARG A 8 10.36 14.41 -23.73
N THR A 9 10.57 14.97 -22.53
CA THR A 9 10.87 14.18 -21.33
C THR A 9 9.70 13.26 -20.96
N LYS A 10 8.46 13.75 -21.09
CA LYS A 10 7.26 12.94 -20.85
C LYS A 10 7.13 11.79 -21.86
N ASN A 11 7.33 12.05 -23.15
CA ASN A 11 7.30 11.01 -24.19
C ASN A 11 8.40 9.95 -24.01
N ILE A 12 9.61 10.35 -23.60
CA ILE A 12 10.69 9.38 -23.32
C ILE A 12 10.35 8.53 -22.09
N ALA A 13 9.83 9.15 -21.02
CA ALA A 13 9.42 8.42 -19.83
C ALA A 13 8.30 7.41 -20.12
N ASP A 14 7.29 7.82 -20.89
CA ASP A 14 6.17 6.94 -21.26
C ASP A 14 6.66 5.76 -22.15
N ASN A 15 7.56 6.01 -23.11
CA ASN A 15 8.18 4.95 -23.91
C ASN A 15 9.00 3.96 -23.07
N VAL A 16 9.70 4.44 -22.03
CA VAL A 16 10.45 3.57 -21.12
C VAL A 16 9.51 2.74 -20.24
N VAL A 17 8.40 3.31 -19.78
CA VAL A 17 7.38 2.58 -19.02
C VAL A 17 6.78 1.46 -19.87
N GLU A 18 6.41 1.73 -21.13
CA GLU A 18 5.90 0.70 -22.05
C GLU A 18 6.89 -0.44 -22.26
N LEU A 19 8.18 -0.13 -22.44
CA LEU A 19 9.24 -1.14 -22.57
C LEU A 19 9.36 -1.99 -21.29
N MET A 20 9.34 -1.36 -20.11
CA MET A 20 9.40 -2.07 -18.84
C MET A 20 8.16 -2.92 -18.60
N THR A 21 6.96 -2.42 -18.95
CA THR A 21 5.71 -3.18 -18.91
C THR A 21 5.80 -4.42 -19.79
N ALA A 22 6.28 -4.28 -21.03
CA ALA A 22 6.48 -5.41 -21.93
C ALA A 22 7.51 -6.43 -21.40
N LYS A 23 8.57 -5.97 -20.72
CA LYS A 23 9.53 -6.86 -20.05
C LYS A 23 8.88 -7.62 -18.89
N ILE A 24 8.16 -6.93 -18.01
CA ILE A 24 7.50 -7.55 -16.85
C ILE A 24 6.45 -8.56 -17.29
N LEU A 25 5.68 -8.28 -18.35
CA LEU A 25 4.65 -9.18 -18.88
C LEU A 25 5.20 -10.54 -19.35
N LYS A 26 6.48 -10.61 -19.74
CA LYS A 26 7.14 -11.86 -20.15
C LYS A 26 7.54 -12.76 -18.97
N LEU A 27 7.55 -12.24 -17.75
CA LEU A 27 7.90 -13.00 -16.55
C LEU A 27 6.79 -13.96 -16.14
N ALA A 28 7.10 -14.94 -15.30
CA ALA A 28 6.12 -15.84 -14.73
C ALA A 28 5.04 -15.08 -13.92
N PRO A 29 3.79 -15.57 -13.86
CA PRO A 29 2.70 -14.91 -13.13
C PRO A 29 3.06 -14.52 -11.70
N GLU A 30 3.75 -15.40 -10.98
CA GLU A 30 4.15 -15.22 -9.59
C GLU A 30 5.11 -14.03 -9.42
N VAL A 31 6.01 -13.82 -10.39
CA VAL A 31 6.95 -12.69 -10.40
C VAL A 31 6.23 -11.39 -10.69
N ARG A 32 5.26 -11.40 -11.62
CA ARG A 32 4.44 -10.23 -11.92
C ARG A 32 3.58 -9.83 -10.71
N ASP A 33 2.96 -10.80 -10.06
CA ASP A 33 2.15 -10.58 -8.86
C ASP A 33 2.99 -10.02 -7.71
N ALA A 34 4.23 -10.51 -7.55
CA ALA A 34 5.18 -9.99 -6.58
C ALA A 34 5.55 -8.52 -6.86
N LEU A 35 5.82 -8.19 -8.12
CA LEU A 35 6.14 -6.83 -8.54
C LEU A 35 4.95 -5.87 -8.37
N MET A 36 3.72 -6.32 -8.68
CA MET A 36 2.49 -5.54 -8.46
C MET A 36 2.28 -5.24 -6.97
N LEU A 37 2.49 -6.23 -6.10
CA LEU A 37 2.41 -6.07 -4.65
C LEU A 37 3.46 -5.08 -4.15
N ALA A 38 4.72 -5.29 -4.51
CA ALA A 38 5.83 -4.41 -4.12
C ALA A 38 5.59 -2.97 -4.59
N ALA A 39 5.16 -2.78 -5.84
CA ALA A 39 4.88 -1.45 -6.39
C ALA A 39 3.73 -0.74 -5.67
N SER A 40 2.73 -1.50 -5.21
CA SER A 40 1.59 -1.00 -4.44
C SER A 40 1.95 -0.64 -2.99
N LEU A 41 2.97 -1.29 -2.42
CA LEU A 41 3.52 -0.96 -1.09
C LEU A 41 4.45 0.25 -1.12
N GLY A 42 5.06 0.55 -2.27
CA GLY A 42 5.87 1.74 -2.49
C GLY A 42 7.31 1.42 -2.90
N ALA A 43 8.18 2.43 -2.86
CA ALA A 43 9.55 2.29 -3.34
C ALA A 43 10.41 1.36 -2.47
N HIS A 44 10.08 1.23 -1.19
CA HIS A 44 10.79 0.36 -0.24
C HIS A 44 9.82 -0.70 0.25
N CYS A 45 10.11 -1.96 -0.09
CA CYS A 45 9.33 -3.10 0.38
C CYS A 45 10.22 -3.89 1.35
N ASP A 46 10.00 -3.76 2.65
CA ASP A 46 10.74 -4.56 3.63
C ASP A 46 10.26 -6.02 3.62
N GLU A 47 11.11 -6.93 4.05
CA GLU A 47 10.74 -8.35 4.12
C GLU A 47 9.69 -8.62 5.20
N GLU A 48 9.58 -7.74 6.18
CA GLU A 48 8.69 -7.90 7.32
C GLU A 48 7.23 -7.58 6.94
N ILE A 49 6.96 -6.52 6.17
CA ILE A 49 5.63 -6.24 5.60
C ILE A 49 5.22 -7.37 4.65
N LEU A 50 6.15 -7.91 3.87
CA LEU A 50 5.91 -9.05 2.99
C LEU A 50 5.57 -10.31 3.78
N ARG A 51 6.23 -10.54 4.91
CA ARG A 51 5.94 -11.65 5.83
C ARG A 51 4.55 -11.52 6.44
N ILE A 52 4.18 -10.33 6.91
CA ILE A 52 2.85 -10.07 7.48
C ILE A 52 1.77 -10.33 6.42
N ILE A 53 1.95 -9.79 5.21
CA ILE A 53 0.99 -9.97 4.11
C ILE A 53 0.87 -11.45 3.75
N ASN A 54 2.00 -12.14 3.58
CA ASN A 54 2.10 -13.55 3.14
C ASN A 54 2.33 -14.49 4.34
N ARG A 55 1.36 -14.55 5.25
CA ARG A 55 1.45 -15.26 6.54
C ARG A 55 1.82 -16.74 6.43
N ALA A 56 1.32 -17.45 5.41
CA ALA A 56 1.62 -18.87 5.25
C ALA A 56 3.08 -19.07 4.82
N PRO A 57 3.83 -20.03 5.40
CA PRO A 57 5.25 -20.24 5.06
C PRO A 57 5.50 -20.44 3.56
N GLU A 58 4.62 -21.16 2.87
CA GLU A 58 4.71 -21.37 1.42
C GLU A 58 4.50 -20.06 0.63
N GLN A 59 3.50 -19.26 1.01
CA GLN A 59 3.25 -17.95 0.38
C GLN A 59 4.46 -17.02 0.57
N ARG A 60 5.07 -17.05 1.76
CA ARG A 60 6.28 -16.29 2.07
C ARG A 60 7.47 -16.75 1.23
N ALA A 61 7.69 -18.06 1.12
CA ALA A 61 8.77 -18.59 0.30
C ALA A 61 8.57 -18.21 -1.18
N ASN A 62 7.35 -18.33 -1.68
CA ASN A 62 7.02 -18.01 -3.07
C ASN A 62 7.23 -16.53 -3.40
N ILE A 63 6.79 -15.61 -2.54
CA ILE A 63 6.98 -14.16 -2.79
C ILE A 63 8.46 -13.78 -2.77
N LEU A 64 9.26 -14.33 -1.84
CA LEU A 64 10.69 -14.04 -1.78
C LEU A 64 11.43 -14.60 -3.00
N ALA A 65 11.14 -15.84 -3.38
CA ALA A 65 11.72 -16.45 -4.59
C ALA A 65 11.35 -15.65 -5.85
N ALA A 66 10.10 -15.17 -5.94
CA ALA A 66 9.66 -14.33 -7.05
C ALA A 66 10.40 -12.99 -7.12
N LEU A 67 10.66 -12.36 -5.97
CA LEU A 67 11.43 -11.11 -5.90
C LEU A 67 12.93 -11.33 -6.16
N ASP A 68 13.50 -12.47 -5.76
CA ASP A 68 14.86 -12.87 -6.11
C ASP A 68 15.02 -13.07 -7.64
N VAL A 69 14.00 -13.62 -8.31
CA VAL A 69 13.96 -13.68 -9.78
C VAL A 69 13.89 -12.27 -10.39
N ALA A 70 13.08 -11.37 -9.83
CA ALA A 70 13.03 -9.98 -10.29
C ALA A 70 14.36 -9.22 -10.09
N GLU A 71 15.10 -9.54 -9.02
CA GLU A 71 16.46 -9.04 -8.81
C GLU A 71 17.42 -9.57 -9.88
N ALA A 72 17.40 -10.87 -10.18
CA ALA A 72 18.23 -11.48 -11.23
C ALA A 72 17.94 -10.88 -12.63
N GLU A 73 16.70 -10.47 -12.88
CA GLU A 73 16.27 -9.77 -14.09
C GLU A 73 16.67 -8.27 -14.12
N GLY A 74 17.32 -7.77 -13.05
CA GLY A 74 17.75 -6.39 -12.89
C GLY A 74 16.61 -5.40 -12.60
N LEU A 75 15.41 -5.89 -12.27
CA LEU A 75 14.24 -5.06 -12.02
C LEU A 75 14.22 -4.49 -10.60
N MET A 76 14.83 -5.23 -9.67
CA MET A 76 14.96 -4.87 -8.28
C MET A 76 16.39 -5.04 -7.81
N VAL A 77 16.69 -4.45 -6.66
CA VAL A 77 17.93 -4.63 -5.91
C VAL A 77 17.54 -5.05 -4.50
N LYS A 78 18.13 -6.15 -4.01
CA LYS A 78 17.99 -6.57 -2.62
C LYS A 78 19.04 -5.89 -1.76
N SER A 79 18.62 -5.31 -0.64
CA SER A 79 19.52 -4.70 0.34
C SER A 79 19.14 -5.14 1.75
N LYS A 80 20.03 -5.93 2.36
CA LYS A 80 19.83 -6.56 3.68
C LYS A 80 18.54 -7.37 3.74
N SER A 81 17.44 -6.72 4.14
CA SER A 81 16.11 -7.29 4.40
C SER A 81 15.01 -6.48 3.72
N ALA A 82 15.31 -5.89 2.56
CA ALA A 82 14.36 -5.12 1.78
C ALA A 82 14.65 -5.23 0.27
N TYR A 83 13.59 -5.14 -0.51
CA TYR A 83 13.65 -5.03 -1.96
C TYR A 83 13.31 -3.61 -2.37
N ARG A 84 14.06 -3.08 -3.34
CA ARG A 84 13.82 -1.77 -3.95
C ARG A 84 13.83 -1.92 -5.46
N PHE A 85 12.94 -1.21 -6.15
CA PHE A 85 13.01 -1.13 -7.60
C PHE A 85 14.32 -0.47 -8.05
N SER A 86 14.94 -1.00 -9.10
CA SER A 86 16.17 -0.41 -9.65
C SER A 86 15.93 0.99 -10.21
N HIS A 87 14.69 1.29 -10.63
CA HIS A 87 14.29 2.58 -11.17
C HIS A 87 12.79 2.83 -10.99
N ASP A 88 12.40 4.10 -10.80
CA ASP A 88 10.99 4.51 -10.61
C ASP A 88 10.08 4.09 -11.76
N GLN A 89 10.60 4.06 -13.00
CA GLN A 89 9.82 3.62 -14.16
C GLN A 89 9.47 2.13 -14.11
N ILE A 90 10.30 1.29 -13.47
CA ILE A 90 9.99 -0.13 -13.28
C ILE A 90 8.87 -0.28 -12.25
N GLN A 91 8.94 0.49 -11.16
CA GLN A 91 7.86 0.53 -10.17
C GLN A 91 6.55 0.98 -10.81
N ARG A 92 6.57 2.06 -11.61
CA ARG A 92 5.38 2.55 -12.34
C ARG A 92 4.84 1.49 -13.30
N ALA A 93 5.72 0.84 -14.08
CA ALA A 93 5.33 -0.22 -15.00
C ALA A 93 4.66 -1.39 -14.27
N ALA A 94 5.23 -1.84 -13.14
CA ALA A 94 4.64 -2.88 -12.30
C ALA A 94 3.30 -2.45 -11.69
N TYR A 95 3.19 -1.22 -11.20
CA TYR A 95 1.95 -0.70 -10.62
C TYR A 95 0.81 -0.59 -11.65
N LEU A 96 1.13 -0.24 -12.89
CA LEU A 96 0.16 -0.14 -13.98
C LEU A 96 -0.39 -1.50 -14.44
N LEU A 97 0.27 -2.61 -14.07
CA LEU A 97 -0.29 -3.95 -14.30
C LEU A 97 -1.51 -4.23 -13.42
N VAL A 98 -1.66 -3.53 -12.30
CA VAL A 98 -2.90 -3.56 -11.51
C VAL A 98 -3.98 -2.79 -12.29
N PRO A 99 -5.05 -3.47 -12.77
CA PRO A 99 -6.07 -2.82 -13.60
C PRO A 99 -6.68 -1.62 -12.88
N GLY A 100 -6.85 -0.51 -13.59
CA GLY A 100 -7.39 0.73 -13.02
C GLY A 100 -8.67 0.55 -12.19
N PRO A 101 -9.70 -0.15 -12.70
CA PRO A 101 -10.94 -0.41 -11.96
C PRO A 101 -10.76 -1.28 -10.70
N GLU A 102 -9.71 -2.09 -10.63
CA GLU A 102 -9.46 -3.03 -9.53
C GLU A 102 -8.47 -2.49 -8.49
N ARG A 103 -7.80 -1.38 -8.80
CA ARG A 103 -6.66 -0.87 -8.02
C ARG A 103 -7.03 -0.48 -6.60
N GLU A 104 -8.18 0.13 -6.40
CA GLU A 104 -8.67 0.52 -5.07
C GLU A 104 -9.04 -0.72 -4.24
N ALA A 105 -9.68 -1.71 -4.86
CA ALA A 105 -9.96 -3.00 -4.24
C ALA A 105 -8.67 -3.76 -3.90
N TYR A 106 -7.64 -3.67 -4.76
CA TYR A 106 -6.33 -4.27 -4.55
C TYR A 106 -5.61 -3.66 -3.33
N HIS A 107 -5.57 -2.33 -3.24
CA HIS A 107 -5.04 -1.64 -2.07
C HIS A 107 -5.79 -1.99 -0.78
N LEU A 108 -7.13 -2.01 -0.83
CA LEU A 108 -7.93 -2.43 0.31
C LEU A 108 -7.62 -3.87 0.74
N ALA A 109 -7.43 -4.79 -0.22
CA ALA A 109 -7.07 -6.18 0.07
C ALA A 109 -5.69 -6.29 0.73
N ILE A 110 -4.70 -5.50 0.30
CA ILE A 110 -3.38 -5.43 0.95
C ILE A 110 -3.52 -4.93 2.39
N GLY A 111 -4.22 -3.82 2.60
CA GLY A 111 -4.43 -3.24 3.91
C GLY A 111 -5.14 -4.17 4.88
N ARG A 112 -6.21 -4.86 4.41
CA ARG A 112 -6.90 -5.90 5.19
C ARG A 112 -5.99 -7.07 5.56
N ARG A 113 -5.13 -7.53 4.65
CA ARG A 113 -4.15 -8.60 4.93
C ARG A 113 -3.15 -8.16 5.98
N LEU A 114 -2.63 -6.93 5.88
CA LEU A 114 -1.73 -6.37 6.88
C LEU A 114 -2.39 -6.33 8.26
N TRP A 115 -3.57 -5.72 8.34
CA TRP A 115 -4.30 -5.57 9.59
C TRP A 115 -4.65 -6.91 10.24
N ARG A 116 -5.15 -7.87 9.46
CA ARG A 116 -5.59 -9.19 9.98
C ARG A 116 -4.42 -10.06 10.43
N ASN A 117 -3.26 -9.94 9.79
CA ASN A 117 -2.14 -10.86 10.02
C ASN A 117 -1.10 -10.32 11.01
N ALA A 118 -1.07 -9.01 11.27
CA ALA A 118 -0.12 -8.39 12.18
C ALA A 118 -0.41 -8.75 13.65
N THR A 119 0.63 -8.96 14.45
CA THR A 119 0.52 -8.93 15.92
C THR A 119 0.25 -7.50 16.41
N PRO A 120 -0.12 -7.28 17.68
CA PRO A 120 -0.27 -5.93 18.23
C PRO A 120 0.98 -5.07 18.07
N GLU A 121 2.17 -5.62 18.30
CA GLU A 121 3.45 -4.93 18.17
C GLU A 121 3.80 -4.58 16.72
N GLU A 122 3.52 -5.51 15.80
CA GLU A 122 3.68 -5.29 14.36
C GLU A 122 2.69 -4.22 13.87
N LEU A 123 1.43 -4.29 14.30
CA LEU A 123 0.42 -3.30 13.96
C LEU A 123 0.81 -1.91 14.46
N GLU A 124 1.40 -1.80 15.65
CA GLU A 124 1.92 -0.54 16.15
C GLU A 124 3.00 0.05 15.23
N THR A 125 3.86 -0.81 14.68
CA THR A 125 4.96 -0.44 13.78
C THR A 125 4.44 -0.05 12.39
N TYR A 126 3.51 -0.85 11.84
CA TYR A 126 3.00 -0.71 10.48
C TYR A 126 1.66 0.01 10.37
N LEU A 127 1.16 0.62 11.45
CA LEU A 127 -0.17 1.26 11.51
C LEU A 127 -0.44 2.20 10.33
N PHE A 128 0.53 3.06 10.01
CA PHE A 128 0.40 4.00 8.90
C PHE A 128 0.34 3.28 7.55
N ALA A 129 1.14 2.23 7.34
CA ALA A 129 1.10 1.43 6.11
C ALA A 129 -0.25 0.72 5.96
N VAL A 130 -0.87 0.24 7.06
CA VAL A 130 -2.22 -0.33 7.02
C VAL A 130 -3.23 0.69 6.53
N ILE A 131 -3.24 1.88 7.15
CA ILE A 131 -4.20 2.94 6.83
C ILE A 131 -3.96 3.48 5.41
N ASP A 132 -2.71 3.64 5.00
CA ASP A 132 -2.32 4.10 3.66
C ASP A 132 -2.80 3.19 2.53
N GLN A 133 -2.88 1.88 2.81
CA GLN A 133 -3.44 0.89 1.89
C GLN A 133 -4.98 0.88 1.95
N MET A 134 -5.55 0.85 3.15
CA MET A 134 -7.01 0.74 3.30
C MET A 134 -7.77 1.98 2.85
N HIS A 135 -7.25 3.19 3.09
CA HIS A 135 -8.01 4.41 2.78
C HIS A 135 -8.29 4.58 1.28
N ARG A 136 -7.40 4.08 0.41
CA ARG A 136 -7.53 4.13 -1.05
C ARG A 136 -8.78 3.41 -1.56
N GLY A 137 -9.24 2.39 -0.83
CA GLY A 137 -10.46 1.65 -1.13
C GLY A 137 -11.52 1.77 -0.05
N ALA A 138 -11.45 2.76 0.85
CA ALA A 138 -12.35 2.85 2.01
C ALA A 138 -13.84 2.87 1.62
N HIS A 139 -14.18 3.48 0.48
CA HIS A 139 -15.55 3.55 -0.02
C HIS A 139 -16.11 2.18 -0.48
N LEU A 140 -15.24 1.18 -0.70
CA LEU A 140 -15.63 -0.20 -1.01
C LEU A 140 -15.96 -1.03 0.24
N ILE A 141 -15.74 -0.48 1.44
CA ILE A 141 -16.10 -1.12 2.70
C ILE A 141 -17.61 -0.96 2.92
N SER A 142 -18.35 -2.05 2.77
CA SER A 142 -19.81 -2.09 3.00
C SER A 142 -20.18 -2.49 4.42
N ASN A 143 -19.33 -3.27 5.10
CA ASN A 143 -19.56 -3.73 6.46
C ASN A 143 -19.35 -2.58 7.46
N HIS A 144 -20.39 -2.23 8.20
CA HIS A 144 -20.35 -1.13 9.16
C HIS A 144 -19.36 -1.38 10.31
N ASN A 145 -19.32 -2.59 10.88
CA ASN A 145 -18.35 -2.95 11.92
C ASN A 145 -16.91 -2.84 11.41
N GLU A 146 -16.66 -3.16 10.14
CA GLU A 146 -15.34 -2.94 9.53
C GLU A 146 -15.01 -1.44 9.45
N LYS A 147 -15.97 -0.59 9.09
CA LYS A 147 -15.77 0.87 9.08
C LYS A 147 -15.45 1.42 10.48
N VAL A 148 -16.19 1.00 11.50
CA VAL A 148 -15.95 1.42 12.89
C VAL A 148 -14.57 0.97 13.37
N ASN A 149 -14.20 -0.28 13.12
CA ASN A 149 -12.86 -0.77 13.48
C ASN A 149 -11.76 -0.02 12.71
N PHE A 150 -11.99 0.32 11.44
CA PHE A 150 -11.03 1.11 10.67
C PHE A 150 -10.96 2.56 11.19
N ALA A 151 -12.07 3.15 11.63
CA ALA A 151 -12.09 4.46 12.29
C ALA A 151 -11.28 4.45 13.60
N GLN A 152 -11.31 3.36 14.36
CA GLN A 152 -10.46 3.18 15.55
C GLN A 152 -8.96 3.16 15.21
N LEU A 153 -8.56 2.53 14.09
CA LEU A 153 -7.16 2.59 13.62
C LEU A 153 -6.77 4.02 13.24
N CYS A 154 -7.67 4.74 12.56
CA CYS A 154 -7.48 6.15 12.21
C CYS A 154 -7.32 7.03 13.46
N LEU A 155 -8.13 6.82 14.50
CA LEU A 155 -8.01 7.50 15.78
C LEU A 155 -6.62 7.28 16.40
N LEU A 156 -6.18 6.02 16.50
CA LEU A 156 -4.87 5.67 17.04
C LEU A 156 -3.73 6.32 16.24
N ALA A 157 -3.81 6.31 14.92
CA ALA A 157 -2.82 6.93 14.05
C ALA A 157 -2.79 8.46 14.19
N GLY A 158 -3.96 9.09 14.31
CA GLY A 158 -4.11 10.51 14.57
C GLY A 158 -3.44 10.92 15.88
N GLN A 159 -3.73 10.21 16.96
CA GLN A 159 -3.12 10.43 18.28
C GLN A 159 -1.60 10.24 18.24
N LYS A 160 -1.11 9.17 17.60
CA LYS A 160 0.33 8.88 17.47
C LYS A 160 1.08 9.95 16.65
N ALA A 161 0.47 10.46 15.60
CA ALA A 161 1.02 11.54 14.80
C ALA A 161 1.02 12.87 15.58
N ALA A 162 -0.08 13.20 16.27
CA ALA A 162 -0.20 14.40 17.09
C ALA A 162 0.82 14.42 18.24
N ALA A 163 1.06 13.28 18.90
CA ALA A 163 2.07 13.13 19.95
C ALA A 163 3.51 13.43 19.46
N LYS A 164 3.75 13.32 18.14
CA LYS A 164 5.02 13.68 17.48
C LYS A 164 5.00 15.08 16.85
N CYS A 165 3.99 15.90 17.15
CA CYS A 165 3.73 17.21 16.54
C CYS A 165 3.54 17.16 15.01
N ALA A 166 3.20 16.00 14.45
CA ALA A 166 2.92 15.82 13.03
C ALA A 166 1.43 16.10 12.74
N PHE A 167 1.03 17.36 12.88
CA PHE A 167 -0.39 17.75 12.86
C PHE A 167 -1.09 17.56 11.50
N LEU A 168 -0.37 17.69 10.39
CA LEU A 168 -0.94 17.46 9.06
C LEU A 168 -1.33 15.97 8.86
N PRO A 169 -0.44 14.99 9.09
CA PRO A 169 -0.82 13.58 9.15
C PRO A 169 -1.92 13.29 10.18
N ALA A 170 -1.84 13.89 11.37
CA ALA A 170 -2.85 13.68 12.41
C ALA A 170 -4.26 14.08 11.92
N LEU A 171 -4.39 15.28 11.34
CA LEU A 171 -5.63 15.79 10.77
C LEU A 171 -6.15 14.88 9.63
N PHE A 172 -5.25 14.35 8.81
CA PHE A 172 -5.61 13.40 7.76
C PHE A 172 -6.27 12.15 8.35
N TYR A 173 -5.65 11.54 9.37
CA TYR A 173 -6.19 10.34 10.00
C TYR A 173 -7.51 10.60 10.74
N PHE A 174 -7.61 11.67 11.52
CA PHE A 174 -8.86 12.02 12.20
C PHE A 174 -10.01 12.25 11.20
N LYS A 175 -9.78 13.01 10.12
CA LYS A 175 -10.80 13.23 9.08
C LYS A 175 -11.23 11.93 8.40
N HIS A 176 -10.31 11.00 8.15
CA HIS A 176 -10.65 9.70 7.61
C HIS A 176 -11.44 8.85 8.60
N GLY A 177 -11.11 8.89 9.90
CA GLY A 177 -11.91 8.24 10.94
C GLY A 177 -13.34 8.77 10.99
N ILE A 178 -13.51 10.10 11.02
CA ILE A 178 -14.83 10.76 11.00
C ILE A 178 -15.63 10.39 9.74
N GLY A 179 -14.98 10.29 8.57
CA GLY A 179 -15.65 9.91 7.33
C GLY A 179 -16.14 8.46 7.27
N LEU A 180 -15.70 7.61 8.20
CA LEU A 180 -16.09 6.19 8.29
C LEU A 180 -17.26 5.96 9.26
N THR A 181 -17.50 6.89 10.18
CA THR A 181 -18.61 6.81 11.13
C THR A 181 -19.89 7.41 10.56
N VAL A 182 -21.04 6.99 11.11
CA VAL A 182 -22.38 7.51 10.78
C VAL A 182 -23.04 8.09 12.03
N SER A 183 -24.18 8.78 11.88
CA SER A 183 -24.90 9.38 13.02
C SER A 183 -25.19 8.40 14.16
N ASP A 184 -25.53 7.16 13.80
CA ASP A 184 -25.93 6.11 14.74
C ASP A 184 -24.72 5.59 15.56
N ASP A 185 -23.48 5.86 15.14
CA ASP A 185 -22.27 5.56 15.91
C ASP A 185 -22.12 6.45 17.13
N TRP A 186 -22.77 7.62 17.17
CA TRP A 186 -22.68 8.50 18.34
C TRP A 186 -23.24 7.85 19.60
N GLU A 187 -24.28 7.03 19.47
CA GLU A 187 -24.89 6.33 20.58
C GLU A 187 -24.18 5.00 20.88
N SER A 188 -23.80 4.25 19.84
CA SER A 188 -23.20 2.90 19.97
C SER A 188 -21.68 2.90 20.20
N HIS A 189 -20.98 3.93 19.72
CA HIS A 189 -19.52 4.11 19.76
C HIS A 189 -19.15 5.54 20.20
N ARG A 190 -19.80 6.02 21.26
CA ARG A 190 -19.68 7.41 21.74
C ARG A 190 -18.24 7.87 21.98
N GLU A 191 -17.43 7.04 22.63
CA GLU A 191 -16.03 7.38 22.95
C GLU A 191 -15.21 7.59 21.68
N LEU A 192 -15.31 6.67 20.72
CA LEU A 192 -14.65 6.80 19.41
C LEU A 192 -15.08 8.08 18.68
N CYS A 193 -16.38 8.37 18.65
CA CYS A 193 -16.87 9.56 17.96
C CYS A 193 -16.49 10.87 18.66
N LEU A 194 -16.30 10.85 19.99
CA LEU A 194 -15.88 12.01 20.77
C LEU A 194 -14.37 12.28 20.62
N ASP A 195 -13.56 11.22 20.52
CA ASP A 195 -12.10 11.30 20.47
C ASP A 195 -11.56 11.59 19.05
N LEU A 196 -12.38 11.41 18.01
CA LEU A 196 -12.09 11.73 16.59
C LEU A 196 -12.35 13.20 16.26
#